data_AF-A0A382SG41-F1
#
_entry.id   AF-A0A382SG41-F1
#
_cell.length_a   1.000
_cell.length_b   1.000
_cell.length_c   1.000
_cell.angle_alpha   90.00
_cell.angle_beta   90.00
_cell.angle_gamma   90.00
#
_symmetry.space_group_name_H-M   'P 1'
#
loop_
_entity.id
_entity.type
_entity.pdbx_description
1 polymer ?
#
loop_
_entity_poly.entity_id
_entity_poly.type
_entity_poly.pdbx_seq_one_letter_code
_entity_poly.pdbx_strand_id
1 'polypeptide(L)'
;MASRDLCQLIDAFNSGELLRPAADTMNLVDLANAIAFLAGAGDLNLTSGARRLIDLIGPSTHLVFILADGFGMNLVEEMDNEAFIPTQLSMELQTVFPSTTSAALTTLATAKWPGTHAVLGWFLYLPVIDAV
;
A
#
# COMPACT_ATOMS: atom_id res chain seq x y z
N MET A 1 -6.71 30.18 -9.27
CA MET A 1 -6.07 29.36 -8.20
C MET A 1 -6.11 27.89 -8.59
N ALA A 2 -7.29 27.27 -8.77
CA ALA A 2 -7.42 25.85 -9.15
C ALA A 2 -6.62 25.40 -10.40
N SER A 3 -6.46 26.25 -11.43
CA SER A 3 -5.65 25.88 -12.61
C SER A 3 -4.15 25.80 -12.31
N ARG A 4 -3.66 26.59 -11.34
CA ARG A 4 -2.24 26.58 -10.93
C ARG A 4 -1.95 25.35 -10.08
N ASP A 5 -2.83 25.04 -9.14
CA ASP A 5 -2.67 23.88 -8.26
C ASP A 5 -2.74 22.57 -9.06
N LEU A 6 -3.62 22.50 -10.06
CA LEU A 6 -3.68 21.36 -10.99
C LEU A 6 -2.39 21.21 -11.81
N CYS A 7 -1.86 22.30 -12.37
CA CYS A 7 -0.59 22.24 -13.09
C CYS A 7 0.55 21.78 -12.19
N GLN A 8 0.66 22.34 -10.98
CA GLN A 8 1.68 21.93 -10.00
C GLN A 8 1.58 20.46 -9.63
N LEU A 9 0.37 19.95 -9.41
CA LEU A 9 0.15 18.53 -9.12
C LEU A 9 0.53 17.64 -10.29
N ILE A 10 0.17 18.03 -11.52
CA ILE A 10 0.53 17.30 -12.74
C ILE A 10 2.05 17.31 -12.93
N ASP A 11 2.71 18.45 -12.73
CA ASP A 11 4.16 18.60 -12.84
C ASP A 11 4.88 17.73 -11.81
N ALA A 12 4.39 17.69 -10.57
CA ALA A 12 4.94 16.83 -9.51
C ALA A 12 4.78 15.33 -9.82
N PHE A 13 3.69 14.91 -10.46
CA PHE A 13 3.58 13.54 -10.96
C PHE A 13 4.50 13.26 -12.14
N ASN A 14 4.69 14.22 -13.04
CA ASN A 14 5.54 14.07 -14.21
C ASN A 14 7.03 14.06 -13.86
N SER A 15 7.43 14.80 -12.82
CA SER A 15 8.80 14.83 -12.30
C SER A 15 9.15 13.60 -11.46
N GLY A 16 8.15 12.86 -10.97
CA GLY A 16 8.33 11.76 -10.02
C GLY A 16 8.42 12.21 -8.56
N GLU A 17 8.27 13.50 -8.27
CA GLU A 17 8.19 14.01 -6.88
C GLU A 17 7.01 13.39 -6.13
N LEU A 18 5.89 13.19 -6.83
CA LEU A 18 4.73 12.47 -6.32
C LEU A 18 4.48 11.20 -7.13
N LEU A 19 4.09 10.15 -6.44
CA LEU A 19 3.58 8.93 -7.06
C LEU A 19 2.06 9.02 -7.24
N ARG A 20 1.58 8.68 -8.44
CA ARG A 20 0.15 8.56 -8.70
C ARG A 20 -0.39 7.31 -7.99
N PRO A 21 -1.61 7.37 -7.40
CA PRO A 21 -2.32 6.17 -7.01
C PRO A 21 -2.52 5.27 -8.23
N ALA A 22 -2.12 4.02 -8.14
CA ALA A 22 -2.30 3.04 -9.21
C ALA A 22 -2.83 1.74 -8.61
N ALA A 23 -3.99 1.31 -9.09
CA ALA A 23 -4.65 0.08 -8.62
C ALA A 23 -4.19 -1.16 -9.41
N ASP A 24 -3.53 -0.94 -10.54
CA ASP A 24 -3.00 -1.94 -11.47
C ASP A 24 -1.53 -2.28 -11.19
N THR A 25 -0.86 -1.54 -10.32
CA THR A 25 0.45 -1.87 -9.77
C THR A 25 0.30 -2.81 -8.59
N MET A 26 1.37 -3.56 -8.28
CA MET A 26 1.35 -4.46 -7.14
C MET A 26 1.30 -3.66 -5.84
N ASN A 27 0.37 -4.03 -4.95
CA ASN A 27 -0.01 -3.14 -3.87
C ASN A 27 -0.31 -3.85 -2.55
N LEU A 28 -0.67 -3.07 -1.54
CA LEU A 28 -0.95 -3.56 -0.18
C LEU A 28 -2.15 -4.52 -0.10
N VAL A 29 -3.13 -4.41 -1.00
CA VAL A 29 -4.26 -5.35 -1.07
C VAL A 29 -3.78 -6.71 -1.56
N ASP A 30 -2.91 -6.74 -2.57
CA ASP A 30 -2.28 -7.97 -3.04
C ASP A 30 -1.46 -8.64 -1.93
N LEU A 31 -0.66 -7.85 -1.21
CA LEU A 31 0.16 -8.34 -0.09
C LEU A 31 -0.69 -8.90 1.04
N ALA A 32 -1.76 -8.20 1.44
CA ALA A 32 -2.66 -8.67 2.48
C ALA A 32 -3.31 -10.02 2.09
N ASN A 33 -3.77 -10.14 0.84
CA ASN A 33 -4.34 -11.39 0.33
C ASN A 33 -3.29 -12.52 0.28
N ALA A 34 -2.06 -12.21 -0.13
CA ALA A 34 -0.96 -13.19 -0.17
C ALA A 34 -0.59 -13.70 1.23
N ILE A 35 -0.42 -12.80 2.19
CA ILE A 35 -0.14 -13.15 3.59
C ILE A 35 -1.28 -13.97 4.18
N ALA A 36 -2.54 -13.56 3.97
CA ALA A 36 -3.70 -14.29 4.46
C ALA A 36 -3.74 -15.72 3.90
N PHE A 37 -3.48 -15.89 2.60
CA PHE A 37 -3.41 -17.22 1.98
C PHE A 37 -2.28 -18.07 2.58
N LEU A 38 -1.07 -17.52 2.70
CA LEU A 38 0.08 -18.22 3.26
C LEU A 38 -0.10 -18.58 4.75
N ALA A 39 -0.87 -17.77 5.48
CA ALA A 39 -1.27 -18.04 6.86
C ALA A 39 -2.40 -19.10 6.98
N GLY A 40 -2.93 -19.61 5.86
CA GLY A 40 -3.94 -20.66 5.83
C GLY A 40 -5.39 -20.16 5.85
N ALA A 41 -5.65 -18.88 5.56
CA ALA A 41 -7.01 -18.39 5.37
C ALA A 41 -7.61 -19.03 4.10
N GLY A 42 -8.75 -19.70 4.25
CA GLY A 42 -9.51 -20.27 3.14
C GLY A 42 -10.39 -19.24 2.43
N ASP A 43 -10.79 -19.58 1.19
CA ASP A 43 -11.81 -18.86 0.40
C ASP A 43 -11.47 -17.40 0.06
N LEU A 44 -10.27 -17.19 -0.50
CA LEU A 44 -9.80 -15.88 -0.94
C LEU A 44 -9.89 -15.73 -2.46
N ASN A 45 -10.42 -14.59 -2.91
CA ASN A 45 -10.38 -14.19 -4.32
C ASN A 45 -8.99 -13.61 -4.65
N LEU A 46 -8.03 -14.49 -4.90
CA LEU A 46 -6.64 -14.09 -5.20
C LEU A 46 -6.52 -13.41 -6.57
N THR A 47 -6.04 -12.18 -6.56
CA THR A 47 -5.60 -11.44 -7.74
C THR A 47 -4.33 -12.07 -8.32
N SER A 48 -3.96 -11.69 -9.55
CA SER A 48 -2.67 -12.06 -10.14
C SER A 48 -1.49 -11.53 -9.33
N GLY A 49 -1.62 -10.32 -8.76
CA GLY A 49 -0.63 -9.72 -7.87
C GLY A 49 -0.40 -10.56 -6.61
N ALA A 50 -1.48 -10.95 -5.93
CA ALA A 50 -1.40 -11.80 -4.74
C ALA A 50 -0.74 -13.15 -5.03
N ARG A 51 -1.07 -13.80 -6.15
CA ARG A 51 -0.41 -15.06 -6.57
C ARG A 51 1.09 -14.90 -6.76
N ARG A 52 1.52 -13.81 -7.41
CA ARG A 52 2.94 -13.54 -7.63
C ARG A 52 3.70 -13.29 -6.32
N LEU A 53 3.04 -12.69 -5.32
CA LEU A 53 3.59 -12.53 -3.97
C LEU A 53 3.65 -13.85 -3.20
N ILE A 54 2.64 -14.70 -3.34
CA ILE A 54 2.65 -16.06 -2.76
C ILE A 54 3.85 -16.84 -3.28
N ASP A 55 4.08 -16.81 -4.60
CA ASP A 55 5.21 -17.48 -5.24
C ASP A 55 6.57 -16.90 -4.80
N LEU A 56 6.65 -15.57 -4.62
CA LEU A 56 7.87 -14.89 -4.17
C LEU A 56 8.22 -15.20 -2.72
N ILE A 57 7.23 -15.17 -1.81
CA ILE A 57 7.44 -15.45 -0.38
C ILE A 57 7.69 -16.95 -0.16
N GLY A 58 6.96 -17.79 -0.89
CA GLY A 58 7.09 -19.25 -0.81
C GLY A 58 6.53 -19.88 0.46
N PRO A 59 6.60 -21.21 0.57
CA PRO A 59 6.13 -21.94 1.73
C PRO A 59 7.03 -21.68 2.95
N SER A 60 6.42 -21.53 4.13
CA SER A 60 7.16 -21.32 5.38
C SER A 60 6.49 -22.05 6.54
N THR A 61 7.30 -22.52 7.51
CA THR A 61 6.78 -23.04 8.79
C THR A 61 6.32 -21.91 9.70
N HIS A 62 7.03 -20.78 9.64
CA HIS A 62 6.74 -19.56 10.40
C HIS A 62 6.83 -18.36 9.47
N LEU A 63 5.77 -17.55 9.44
CA LEU A 63 5.71 -16.31 8.68
C LEU A 63 5.78 -15.13 9.65
N VAL A 64 6.80 -14.27 9.48
CA VAL A 64 6.97 -13.04 10.25
C VAL A 64 6.78 -11.87 9.28
N PHE A 65 5.75 -11.05 9.54
CA PHE A 65 5.50 -9.83 8.78
C PHE A 65 5.84 -8.61 9.64
N ILE A 66 6.70 -7.74 9.11
CA ILE A 66 7.12 -6.49 9.76
C ILE A 66 6.63 -5.33 8.90
N LEU A 67 5.88 -4.41 9.51
CA LEU A 67 5.47 -3.16 8.90
C LEU A 67 6.20 -2.00 9.57
N ALA A 68 6.93 -1.21 8.80
CA ALA A 68 7.54 0.03 9.26
C ALA A 68 6.69 1.22 8.77
N ASP A 69 6.11 1.97 9.71
CA ASP A 69 5.27 3.12 9.39
C ASP A 69 6.10 4.26 8.78
N GLY A 70 5.61 4.88 7.71
CA GLY A 70 6.30 5.95 6.99
C GLY A 70 7.58 5.52 6.26
N PHE A 71 7.86 4.22 6.12
CA PHE A 71 9.09 3.72 5.49
C PHE A 71 8.94 3.56 3.97
N GLY A 72 9.15 4.64 3.22
CA GLY A 72 9.11 4.67 1.75
C GLY A 72 10.46 4.45 1.07
N MET A 73 10.44 4.18 -0.24
CA MET A 73 11.65 3.97 -1.05
C MET A 73 12.60 5.16 -1.08
N ASN A 74 12.09 6.38 -0.92
CA ASN A 74 12.92 7.57 -0.78
C ASN A 74 13.92 7.46 0.39
N LEU A 75 13.55 6.79 1.48
CA LEU A 75 14.46 6.55 2.61
C LEU A 75 15.47 5.44 2.29
N VAL A 76 15.07 4.43 1.52
CA VAL A 76 15.93 3.31 1.09
C VAL A 76 17.01 3.80 0.11
N GLU A 77 16.63 4.69 -0.81
CA GLU A 77 17.52 5.30 -1.81
C GLU A 77 18.58 6.22 -1.19
N GLU A 78 18.33 6.76 0.00
CA GLU A 78 19.30 7.55 0.77
C GLU A 78 20.27 6.68 1.59
N MET A 79 20.04 5.37 1.71
CA MET A 79 20.91 4.45 2.45
C MET A 79 22.17 4.09 1.66
N ASP A 80 23.20 3.64 2.38
CA ASP A 80 24.34 2.97 1.75
C ASP A 80 23.85 1.72 1.01
N ASN A 81 24.27 1.55 -0.25
CA ASN A 81 23.90 0.42 -1.09
C ASN A 81 24.36 -0.93 -0.51
N GLU A 82 25.37 -0.93 0.37
CA GLU A 82 25.85 -2.13 1.07
C GLU A 82 25.11 -2.39 2.39
N ALA A 83 24.19 -1.51 2.80
CA ALA A 83 23.37 -1.71 4.00
C ALA A 83 22.40 -2.89 3.85
N PHE A 84 21.90 -3.38 4.98
CA PHE A 84 21.04 -4.55 5.03
C PHE A 84 19.74 -4.40 4.20
N ILE A 85 19.05 -3.26 4.25
CA ILE A 85 17.75 -3.11 3.57
C ILE A 85 17.90 -3.08 2.04
N PRO A 86 18.74 -2.22 1.43
CA PRO A 86 18.92 -2.20 -0.02
C PRO A 86 19.39 -3.54 -0.59
N THR A 87 20.31 -4.24 0.11
CA THR A 87 20.83 -5.53 -0.35
C THR A 87 19.82 -6.68 -0.28
N GLN A 88 18.73 -6.54 0.49
CA GLN A 88 17.68 -7.56 0.63
C GLN A 88 16.37 -7.16 -0.08
N LEU A 89 16.32 -6.02 -0.79
CA LEU A 89 15.14 -5.56 -1.50
C LEU A 89 14.79 -6.52 -2.65
N SER A 90 13.67 -7.21 -2.52
CA SER A 90 13.20 -8.14 -3.57
C SER A 90 12.21 -7.48 -4.54
N MET A 91 11.45 -6.49 -4.08
CA MET A 91 10.47 -5.78 -4.88
C MET A 91 9.97 -4.50 -4.20
N GLU A 92 9.34 -3.65 -5.00
CA GLU A 92 8.59 -2.48 -4.53
C GLU A 92 7.09 -2.71 -4.66
N LEU A 93 6.33 -2.16 -3.72
CA LEU A 93 4.87 -2.19 -3.70
C LEU A 93 4.36 -0.77 -3.54
N GLN A 94 3.19 -0.48 -4.12
CA GLN A 94 2.48 0.75 -3.85
C GLN A 94 1.45 0.55 -2.74
N THR A 95 1.44 1.46 -1.76
CA THR A 95 0.39 1.47 -0.75
C THR A 95 -0.95 1.90 -1.36
N VAL A 96 -2.03 1.71 -0.61
CA VAL A 96 -3.37 2.18 -1.01
C VAL A 96 -3.47 3.70 -0.94
N PHE A 97 -4.48 4.27 -1.62
CA PHE A 97 -4.83 5.68 -1.49
C PHE A 97 -6.15 5.85 -0.71
N PRO A 98 -6.24 6.79 0.23
CA PRO A 98 -5.16 7.66 0.71
C PRO A 98 -4.10 6.87 1.49
N SER A 99 -2.83 7.29 1.40
CA SER A 99 -1.68 6.63 2.03
C SER A 99 -1.57 6.93 3.54
N THR A 100 -2.70 6.93 4.24
CA THR A 100 -2.76 7.16 5.70
C THR A 100 -2.56 5.84 6.44
N THR A 101 -1.98 5.91 7.65
CA THR A 101 -1.80 4.73 8.53
C THR A 101 -3.12 4.00 8.75
N SER A 102 -4.23 4.71 8.99
CA SER A 102 -5.55 4.10 9.20
C SER A 102 -6.04 3.32 7.97
N ALA A 103 -5.90 3.89 6.77
CA ALA A 103 -6.33 3.22 5.54
C ALA A 103 -5.45 2.00 5.23
N ALA A 104 -4.12 2.14 5.35
CA ALA A 104 -3.16 1.07 5.09
C ALA A 104 -3.30 -0.10 6.07
N LEU A 105 -3.41 0.16 7.38
CA LEU A 105 -3.61 -0.89 8.39
C LEU A 105 -4.95 -1.59 8.22
N THR A 106 -6.03 -0.85 7.94
CA THR A 106 -7.33 -1.47 7.70
C THR A 106 -7.32 -2.32 6.43
N THR A 107 -6.59 -1.88 5.39
CA THR A 107 -6.36 -2.68 4.18
C THR A 107 -5.63 -3.97 4.53
N LEU A 108 -4.52 -3.92 5.28
CA LEU A 108 -3.79 -5.11 5.70
C LEU A 108 -4.65 -6.08 6.52
N ALA A 109 -5.49 -5.55 7.42
CA ALA A 109 -6.35 -6.35 8.28
C ALA A 109 -7.53 -7.00 7.53
N THR A 110 -8.01 -6.37 6.45
CA THR A 110 -9.24 -6.80 5.75
C THR A 110 -9.00 -7.38 4.36
N ALA A 111 -7.78 -7.23 3.84
CA ALA A 111 -7.40 -7.53 2.46
C ALA A 111 -8.33 -6.86 1.42
N LYS A 112 -8.87 -5.68 1.75
CA LYS A 112 -9.83 -4.92 0.93
C LYS A 112 -9.32 -3.51 0.68
N TRP A 113 -9.79 -2.90 -0.41
CA TRP A 113 -9.52 -1.51 -0.75
C TRP A 113 -10.16 -0.52 0.24
N PRO A 114 -9.59 0.69 0.42
CA PRO A 114 -10.20 1.75 1.22
C PRO A 114 -11.62 2.12 0.82
N GLY A 115 -11.94 2.09 -0.48
CA GLY A 115 -13.30 2.30 -0.97
C GLY A 115 -14.30 1.22 -0.51
N THR A 116 -13.82 0.05 -0.08
CA THR A 116 -14.66 -1.06 0.40
C THR A 116 -14.78 -1.08 1.92
N HIS A 117 -13.69 -0.86 2.65
CA HIS A 117 -13.72 -0.87 4.12
C HIS A 117 -14.05 0.50 4.73
N ALA A 118 -14.13 1.57 3.93
CA ALA A 118 -14.56 2.92 4.28
C ALA A 118 -13.75 3.65 5.38
N VAL A 119 -12.57 3.13 5.74
CA VAL A 119 -11.64 3.77 6.68
C VAL A 119 -10.61 4.55 5.87
N LEU A 120 -10.84 5.85 5.67
CA LEU A 120 -9.98 6.71 4.84
C LEU A 120 -8.96 7.52 5.68
N GLY A 121 -9.20 7.66 6.98
CA GLY A 121 -8.36 8.41 7.91
C GLY A 121 -8.98 8.42 9.30
N TRP A 122 -8.35 9.15 10.22
CA TRP A 122 -8.83 9.31 11.60
C TRP A 122 -10.16 10.07 11.68
N PHE A 123 -10.34 11.05 10.81
CA PHE A 123 -11.53 11.88 10.75
C PHE A 123 -12.05 11.88 9.32
N LEU A 124 -13.36 11.63 9.18
CA LEU A 124 -14.06 11.75 7.92
C LEU A 124 -15.21 12.74 8.12
N TYR A 125 -15.17 13.83 7.38
CA TYR A 125 -16.29 14.76 7.34
C TYR A 125 -17.39 14.17 6.46
N LEU A 126 -18.58 14.00 7.03
CA LEU A 126 -19.76 13.52 6.34
C LEU A 126 -20.79 14.65 6.35
N PRO A 127 -20.97 15.38 5.23
CA PRO A 127 -21.88 16.53 5.16
C PRO A 127 -23.31 16.20 5.61
N VAL A 128 -23.75 14.95 5.39
CA VAL A 128 -25.08 14.47 5.78
C VAL A 128 -25.28 14.40 7.31
N ILE A 129 -24.21 14.27 8.08
CA ILE A 129 -24.26 14.20 9.55
C ILE A 129 -24.23 15.62 10.15
N ASP A 130 -23.54 16.56 9.51
CA ASP A 130 -23.44 17.95 9.95
C ASP A 130 -24.67 18.80 9.57
N ALA A 131 -25.56 18.26 8.74
CA ALA A 131 -26.80 18.91 8.30
C ALA A 131 -27.96 18.80 9.32
N VAL A 132 -27.71 18.33 10.54
CA VAL A 132 -28.72 18.09 11.60
C VAL A 132 -28.64 19.15 12.69
#